data_AF-A0A7Y2EKB7-F1
#
_entry.id   AF-A0A7Y2EKB7-F1
#
_cell.length_a   1.000
_cell.length_b   1.000
_cell.length_c   1.000
_cell.angle_alpha   90.00
_cell.angle_beta   90.00
_cell.angle_gamma   90.00
#
_symmetry.space_group_name_H-M   'P 1'
#
loop_
_entity.id
_entity.type
_entity.pdbx_description
1 polymer ?
#
loop_
_entity_poly.entity_id
_entity_poly.type
_entity_poly.pdbx_seq_one_letter_code
_entity_poly.pdbx_strand_id
1 'polypeptide(L)'
;MKEPSYLYYKTAPDLLVKSHFPQMVEDTFLEKNMSREEFSNLPLIIHPELKIANVIEPIDGIISSFIDGGEVSFRITGVVPKSIFYSFGKDKNQVEFSTDNDEILFKVPLELGSKWLLIYYDDQPALGYKID
;
A
#
# COMPACT_ATOMS: atom_id res chain seq x y z
N MET A 1 -2.46 18.77 -21.13
CA MET A 1 -3.26 18.88 -19.89
C MET A 1 -4.33 17.79 -19.96
N LYS A 2 -4.38 16.86 -18.99
CA LYS A 2 -5.49 15.89 -18.93
C LYS A 2 -6.73 16.62 -18.46
N GLU A 3 -7.85 16.47 -19.18
CA GLU A 3 -9.11 17.10 -18.78
C GLU A 3 -9.53 16.62 -17.38
N PRO A 4 -10.00 17.53 -16.51
CA PRO A 4 -10.51 17.15 -15.20
C PRO A 4 -11.75 16.26 -15.40
N SER A 5 -11.62 14.97 -15.12
CA SER A 5 -12.75 14.06 -15.15
C SER A 5 -13.61 14.26 -13.91
N TYR A 6 -14.92 14.06 -14.04
CA TYR A 6 -15.92 14.16 -12.97
C TYR A 6 -15.54 13.38 -11.68
N LEU A 7 -14.68 12.37 -11.80
CA LEU A 7 -14.14 11.56 -10.71
C LEU A 7 -13.29 12.37 -9.71
N TYR A 8 -12.59 13.40 -10.18
CA TYR A 8 -11.66 14.20 -9.37
C TYR A 8 -12.39 14.97 -8.25
N TYR A 9 -13.62 15.43 -8.50
CA TYR A 9 -14.37 16.27 -7.55
C TYR A 9 -15.15 15.51 -6.47
N LYS A 10 -15.34 14.19 -6.62
CA LYS A 10 -16.13 13.37 -5.68
C LYS A 10 -15.30 12.35 -4.90
N THR A 11 -14.00 12.26 -5.17
CA THR A 11 -13.12 11.36 -4.42
C THR A 11 -12.84 11.97 -3.06
N ALA A 12 -13.04 11.20 -1.99
CA ALA A 12 -12.77 11.66 -0.64
C ALA A 12 -11.27 12.03 -0.48
N PRO A 13 -10.91 13.09 0.27
CA PRO A 13 -9.54 13.59 0.34
C PRO A 13 -8.50 12.54 0.75
N ASP A 14 -8.87 11.69 1.69
CA ASP A 14 -8.11 10.54 2.21
C ASP A 14 -7.85 9.43 1.18
N LEU A 15 -8.71 9.31 0.16
CA LEU A 15 -8.52 8.42 -0.99
C LEU A 15 -7.76 9.10 -2.13
N LEU A 16 -7.95 10.41 -2.33
CA LEU A 16 -7.28 11.14 -3.40
C LEU A 16 -5.77 11.28 -3.17
N VAL A 17 -5.40 11.53 -1.92
CA VAL A 17 -4.00 11.79 -1.52
C VAL A 17 -3.08 10.61 -1.86
N LYS A 18 -3.57 9.37 -1.98
CA LYS A 18 -2.77 8.19 -2.36
C LYS A 18 -2.08 8.30 -3.73
N SER A 19 -2.53 9.22 -4.57
CA SER A 19 -2.03 9.40 -5.95
C SER A 19 -1.71 10.84 -6.30
N HIS A 20 -2.17 11.81 -5.51
CA HIS A 20 -2.02 13.24 -5.79
C HIS A 20 -1.64 13.99 -4.51
N PHE A 21 -0.37 14.38 -4.41
CA PHE A 21 0.08 15.21 -3.31
C PHE A 21 -0.42 16.66 -3.48
N PRO A 22 -1.04 17.25 -2.45
CA PRO A 22 -1.56 18.62 -2.52
C PRO A 22 -0.43 19.65 -2.64
N GLN A 23 -0.66 20.71 -3.42
CA GLN A 23 0.34 21.79 -3.59
C GLN A 23 0.45 22.66 -2.34
N MET A 24 -0.66 22.93 -1.66
CA MET A 24 -0.74 23.68 -0.41
C MET A 24 -1.29 22.74 0.66
N VAL A 25 -0.42 22.13 1.45
CA VAL A 25 -0.80 21.15 2.50
C VAL A 25 -1.69 21.79 3.57
N GLU A 26 -1.47 23.08 3.85
CA GLU A 26 -2.20 23.87 4.84
C GLU A 26 -3.70 24.04 4.51
N ASP A 27 -4.05 24.03 3.23
CA ASP A 27 -5.44 24.20 2.75
C ASP A 27 -6.11 22.83 2.47
N THR A 28 -5.54 21.73 2.95
CA THR A 28 -6.09 20.40 2.70
C THR A 28 -7.18 20.04 3.68
N PHE A 29 -8.14 19.23 3.20
CA PHE A 29 -9.13 18.57 4.05
C PHE A 29 -8.59 17.26 4.66
N LEU A 30 -7.27 17.09 4.74
CA LEU A 30 -6.67 15.90 5.34
C LEU A 30 -6.70 16.02 6.87
N GLU A 31 -7.13 14.97 7.55
CA GLU A 31 -7.11 14.93 9.01
C GLU A 31 -5.67 14.96 9.57
N LYS A 32 -4.72 14.42 8.81
CA LYS A 32 -3.31 14.41 9.14
C LYS A 32 -2.49 14.93 7.97
N ASN A 33 -1.66 15.93 8.26
CA ASN A 33 -0.71 16.46 7.30
C ASN A 33 0.46 15.50 7.11
N MET A 34 0.97 15.47 5.88
CA MET A 34 2.12 14.66 5.47
C MET A 34 3.05 15.54 4.63
N SER A 35 4.36 15.37 4.82
CA SER A 35 5.38 16.01 4.00
C SER A 35 5.48 15.37 2.61
N ARG A 36 6.09 16.09 1.66
CA ARG A 36 6.35 15.56 0.32
C ARG A 36 7.32 14.38 0.34
N GLU A 37 8.26 14.37 1.27
CA GLU A 37 9.23 13.30 1.44
C GLU A 37 8.54 12.02 1.93
N GLU A 38 7.73 12.12 2.99
CA GLU A 38 6.91 11.00 3.47
C GLU A 38 6.01 10.46 2.35
N PHE A 39 5.34 11.35 1.59
CA PHE A 39 4.49 10.94 0.47
C PHE A 39 5.27 10.17 -0.62
N SER A 40 6.48 10.61 -0.94
CA SER A 40 7.30 9.99 -1.99
C SER A 40 7.84 8.61 -1.57
N ASN A 41 7.92 8.37 -0.26
CA ASN A 41 8.35 7.11 0.32
C ASN A 41 7.20 6.17 0.63
N LEU A 42 5.94 6.51 0.36
CA LEU A 42 4.81 5.60 0.60
C LEU A 42 4.83 4.39 -0.35
N PRO A 43 4.23 3.27 0.05
CA PRO A 43 3.89 2.21 -0.89
C PRO A 43 2.89 2.70 -1.93
N LEU A 44 2.88 2.01 -3.07
CA LEU A 44 1.85 2.20 -4.07
C LEU A 44 0.54 1.57 -3.59
N ILE A 45 -0.42 2.39 -3.18
CA ILE A 45 -1.74 1.94 -2.71
C ILE A 45 -2.73 1.92 -3.87
N ILE A 46 -3.05 0.72 -4.34
CA ILE A 46 -3.85 0.49 -5.56
C ILE A 46 -5.31 0.25 -5.21
N HIS A 47 -5.58 -0.53 -4.16
CA HIS A 47 -6.94 -0.91 -3.77
C HIS A 47 -7.84 0.33 -3.59
N PRO A 48 -9.07 0.33 -4.14
CA PRO A 48 -9.92 1.52 -4.17
C PRO A 48 -10.32 2.02 -2.78
N GLU A 49 -10.57 1.10 -1.85
CA GLU A 49 -11.07 1.42 -0.50
C GLU A 49 -9.96 1.56 0.54
N LEU A 50 -8.71 1.24 0.19
CA LEU A 50 -7.60 1.28 1.12
C LEU A 50 -7.03 2.70 1.20
N LYS A 51 -6.95 3.25 2.41
CA LYS A 51 -6.36 4.56 2.71
C LYS A 51 -4.91 4.40 3.14
N ILE A 52 -4.14 5.48 3.08
CA ILE A 52 -2.75 5.48 3.58
C ILE A 52 -2.70 5.04 5.05
N ALA A 53 -3.59 5.57 5.88
CA ALA A 53 -3.66 5.24 7.32
C ALA A 53 -4.00 3.77 7.60
N ASN A 54 -4.47 3.01 6.61
CA ASN A 54 -4.74 1.60 6.77
C ASN A 54 -3.49 0.72 6.67
N VAL A 55 -2.41 1.22 6.07
CA VAL A 55 -1.14 0.50 5.97
C VAL A 55 -0.31 0.78 7.22
N ILE A 56 -0.35 -0.14 8.20
CA ILE A 56 0.32 0.02 9.49
C ILE A 56 1.76 -0.50 9.43
N GLU A 57 2.01 -1.56 8.65
CA GLU A 57 3.35 -2.13 8.44
C GLU A 57 3.40 -2.88 7.10
N PRO A 58 4.45 -2.70 6.27
CA PRO A 58 5.45 -1.64 6.35
C PRO A 58 4.87 -0.30 5.86
N ILE A 59 5.18 0.78 6.58
CA ILE A 59 4.74 2.16 6.26
C ILE A 59 5.52 2.70 5.07
N ASP A 60 6.81 2.36 4.98
CA ASP A 60 7.66 2.73 3.86
C ASP A 60 7.41 1.81 2.65
N GLY A 61 7.37 2.42 1.49
CA GLY A 61 7.24 1.77 0.18
C GLY A 61 8.53 1.11 -0.30
N ILE A 62 9.63 1.24 0.45
CA ILE A 62 10.91 0.59 0.18
C ILE A 62 11.15 -0.46 1.27
N ILE A 63 11.30 -1.70 0.84
CA ILE A 63 11.60 -2.85 1.68
C ILE A 63 13.07 -3.22 1.47
N SER A 64 13.82 -3.35 2.56
CA SER A 64 15.22 -3.81 2.49
C SER A 64 15.28 -5.29 2.10
N SER A 65 16.16 -5.65 1.18
CA SER A 65 16.46 -7.06 0.87
C SER A 65 17.20 -7.79 2.00
N PHE A 66 17.72 -7.06 2.99
CA PHE A 66 18.51 -7.59 4.11
C PHE A 66 17.73 -7.62 5.44
N ILE A 67 16.48 -8.06 5.41
CA ILE A 67 15.69 -8.22 6.63
C ILE A 67 16.08 -9.52 7.36
N ASP A 68 16.38 -9.39 8.66
CA ASP A 68 16.64 -10.54 9.54
C ASP A 68 15.43 -11.49 9.54
N GLY A 69 15.69 -12.76 9.19
CA GLY A 69 14.64 -13.77 9.05
C GLY A 69 14.09 -13.95 7.64
N GLY A 70 14.44 -13.06 6.68
CA GLY A 70 14.10 -13.23 5.27
C GLY A 70 12.63 -13.07 4.92
N GLU A 71 11.82 -12.51 5.82
CA GLU A 71 10.39 -12.29 5.64
C GLU A 71 10.00 -10.87 6.04
N VAL A 72 9.03 -10.29 5.33
CA VAL A 72 8.44 -9.00 5.65
C VAL A 72 7.09 -9.23 6.30
N SER A 73 6.87 -8.59 7.45
CA SER A 73 5.57 -8.61 8.12
C SER A 73 4.68 -7.50 7.58
N PHE A 74 3.43 -7.84 7.34
CA PHE A 74 2.40 -6.91 6.91
C PHE A 74 1.31 -6.82 7.96
N ARG A 75 0.90 -5.57 8.24
CA ARG A 75 -0.19 -5.23 9.14
C ARG A 75 -1.06 -4.17 8.50
N ILE A 76 -2.27 -4.56 8.08
CA ILE A 76 -3.17 -3.69 7.31
C ILE A 76 -4.55 -3.70 7.97
N THR A 77 -5.25 -2.56 7.98
CA THR A 77 -6.60 -2.43 8.56
C THR A 77 -7.63 -2.03 7.52
N GLY A 78 -8.92 -2.04 7.89
CA GLY A 78 -10.00 -1.41 7.13
C GLY A 78 -10.50 -2.18 5.90
N VAL A 79 -9.77 -3.17 5.42
CA VAL A 79 -10.20 -4.10 4.37
C VAL A 79 -9.78 -5.53 4.75
N VAL A 80 -10.73 -6.45 4.78
CA VAL A 80 -10.48 -7.88 5.03
C VAL A 80 -10.80 -8.66 3.74
N PRO A 81 -9.79 -9.03 2.94
CA PRO A 81 -9.99 -9.81 1.71
C PRO A 81 -10.32 -11.26 2.03
N LYS A 82 -10.85 -12.00 1.04
CA LYS A 82 -11.03 -13.47 1.17
C LYS A 82 -9.73 -14.23 0.96
N SER A 83 -8.81 -13.65 0.18
CA SER A 83 -7.54 -14.26 -0.18
C SER A 83 -6.46 -13.19 -0.39
N ILE A 84 -5.24 -13.51 0.00
CA ILE A 84 -4.06 -12.65 -0.21
C ILE A 84 -3.04 -13.42 -1.03
N PHE A 85 -2.49 -12.75 -2.04
CA PHE A 85 -1.37 -13.25 -2.84
C PHE A 85 -0.26 -12.22 -2.90
N TYR A 86 0.96 -12.67 -3.17
CA TYR A 86 2.09 -11.82 -3.46
C TYR A 86 2.80 -12.24 -4.74
N SER A 87 3.53 -11.32 -5.38
CA SER A 87 4.36 -11.60 -6.55
C SER A 87 5.56 -10.66 -6.62
N PHE A 88 6.69 -11.20 -7.09
CA PHE A 88 7.90 -10.45 -7.43
C PHE A 88 8.00 -10.14 -8.95
N GLY A 89 6.87 -10.13 -9.66
CA GLY A 89 6.78 -9.80 -11.10
C GLY A 89 6.65 -11.01 -12.03
N LYS A 90 6.46 -12.20 -11.48
CA LYS A 90 6.23 -13.45 -12.21
C LYS A 90 4.97 -14.14 -11.69
N ASP A 91 5.16 -15.20 -10.91
CA ASP A 91 4.09 -16.01 -10.35
C ASP A 91 3.46 -15.33 -9.14
N LYS A 92 2.17 -15.60 -8.93
CA LYS A 92 1.46 -15.22 -7.70
C LYS A 92 1.50 -16.39 -6.74
N ASN A 93 1.95 -16.11 -5.51
CA ASN A 93 1.96 -17.07 -4.42
C ASN A 93 0.91 -16.68 -3.41
N GLN A 94 0.09 -17.63 -2.98
CA GLN A 94 -0.88 -17.40 -1.92
C GLN A 94 -0.16 -17.31 -0.57
N VAL A 95 -0.64 -16.44 0.31
CA VAL A 95 -0.18 -16.33 1.69
C VAL A 95 -1.34 -16.59 2.64
N GLU A 96 -1.07 -17.29 3.73
CA GLU A 96 -2.00 -17.38 4.84
C GLU A 96 -1.96 -16.08 5.65
N PHE A 97 -3.13 -15.63 6.09
CA PHE A 97 -3.24 -14.44 6.91
C PHE A 97 -4.17 -14.71 8.08
N SER A 98 -3.90 -14.03 9.19
CA SER A 98 -4.82 -13.98 10.33
C SER A 98 -5.53 -12.65 10.36
N THR A 99 -6.70 -12.62 10.98
CA THR A 99 -7.44 -11.39 11.26
C THR A 99 -7.58 -11.24 12.77
N ASP A 100 -7.16 -10.12 13.32
CA ASP A 100 -7.34 -9.75 14.72
C ASP A 100 -7.89 -8.32 14.79
N ASN A 101 -9.03 -8.09 15.44
CA ASN A 101 -9.63 -6.75 15.60
C ASN A 101 -9.67 -5.88 14.31
N ASP A 102 -10.18 -6.43 13.20
CA ASP A 102 -10.24 -5.78 11.86
C ASP A 102 -8.88 -5.43 11.23
N GLU A 103 -7.81 -6.04 11.74
CA GLU A 103 -6.47 -5.99 11.22
C GLU A 103 -6.10 -7.31 10.58
N ILE A 104 -5.57 -7.28 9.36
CA ILE A 104 -4.98 -8.43 8.69
C ILE A 104 -3.48 -8.47 8.95
N LEU A 105 -3.00 -9.65 9.33
CA LEU A 105 -1.58 -9.92 9.57
C LEU A 105 -1.13 -11.06 8.68
N PHE A 106 -0.04 -10.85 7.94
CA PHE A 106 0.56 -11.88 7.09
C PHE A 106 2.06 -11.61 6.91
N LYS A 107 2.79 -12.61 6.40
CA LYS A 107 4.21 -12.50 6.13
C LYS A 107 4.55 -12.92 4.72
N VAL A 108 5.44 -12.19 4.06
CA VAL A 108 5.91 -12.51 2.72
C VAL A 108 7.41 -12.81 2.76
N PRO A 109 7.87 -13.99 2.29
CA PRO A 109 9.29 -14.28 2.17
C PRO A 109 9.90 -13.42 1.05
N LEU A 110 11.09 -12.88 1.29
CA LEU A 110 11.84 -12.09 0.31
C LEU A 110 12.54 -12.99 -0.71
N GLU A 111 12.42 -12.61 -1.99
CA GLU A 111 13.17 -13.24 -3.08
C GLU A 111 14.39 -12.38 -3.46
N LEU A 112 15.59 -12.94 -3.32
CA LEU A 112 16.85 -12.26 -3.66
C LEU A 112 16.87 -11.77 -5.11
N GLY A 113 17.31 -10.52 -5.32
CA GLY A 113 17.41 -9.91 -6.64
C GLY A 113 16.08 -9.38 -7.21
N SER A 114 14.98 -9.54 -6.48
CA SER A 114 13.70 -8.92 -6.83
C SER A 114 13.75 -7.41 -6.63
N LYS A 115 13.11 -6.67 -7.52
CA LYS A 115 13.06 -5.19 -7.48
C LYS A 115 11.75 -4.64 -6.93
N TRP A 116 10.69 -5.44 -7.00
CA TRP A 116 9.34 -5.03 -6.69
C TRP A 116 8.60 -6.17 -6.00
N LEU A 117 7.74 -5.83 -5.06
CA LEU A 117 6.79 -6.73 -4.42
C LEU A 117 5.38 -6.18 -4.66
N LEU A 118 4.51 -6.98 -5.24
CA LEU A 118 3.09 -6.67 -5.41
C LEU A 118 2.27 -7.58 -4.52
N ILE A 119 1.35 -6.99 -3.76
CA ILE A 119 0.34 -7.69 -2.95
C ILE A 119 -1.00 -7.58 -3.65
N TYR A 120 -1.75 -8.67 -3.65
CA TYR A 120 -3.06 -8.80 -4.26
C TYR A 120 -4.09 -9.22 -3.22
N TYR A 121 -5.25 -8.57 -3.25
CA TYR A 121 -6.44 -8.93 -2.50
C TYR A 121 -7.47 -9.47 -3.48
N ASP A 122 -7.95 -10.69 -3.26
CA ASP A 122 -8.96 -11.32 -4.11
C ASP A 122 -8.59 -11.27 -5.60
N ASP A 123 -7.33 -11.64 -5.88
CA ASP A 123 -6.67 -11.61 -7.18
C ASP A 123 -6.48 -10.23 -7.84
N GLN A 124 -6.93 -9.15 -7.20
CA GLN A 124 -6.75 -7.78 -7.67
C GLN A 124 -5.54 -7.11 -6.99
N PRO A 125 -4.75 -6.30 -7.71
CA PRO A 125 -3.60 -5.62 -7.12
C PRO A 125 -4.05 -4.63 -6.03
N ALA A 126 -3.43 -4.72 -4.87
CA ALA A 126 -3.81 -3.96 -3.68
C ALA A 126 -2.70 -3.00 -3.21
N LEU A 127 -1.47 -3.51 -3.10
CA LEU A 127 -0.31 -2.75 -2.63
C LEU A 127 0.92 -3.07 -3.51
N GLY A 128 1.83 -2.11 -3.62
CA GLY A 128 3.10 -2.29 -4.30
C GLY A 128 4.25 -1.64 -3.55
N TYR A 129 5.38 -2.34 -3.50
CA TYR A 129 6.59 -1.94 -2.81
C TYR A 129 7.80 -2.09 -3.74
N LYS A 130 8.79 -1.23 -3.55
CA LYS A 130 10.13 -1.39 -4.11
C LYS A 130 10.97 -2.22 -3.14
N ILE A 131 11.85 -3.03 -3.67
CA ILE A 131 12.89 -3.73 -2.91
C ILE A 131 14.24 -3.10 -3.25
N ASP A 132 15.05 -2.81 -2.23
CA ASP A 132 16.44 -2.32 -2.37
C ASP A 132 17.46 -3.43 -2.13
#